data_AF-A0A1L7CJI0-F1
#
_entry.id   AF-A0A1L7CJI0-F1
#
_cell.length_a   1.000
_cell.length_b   1.000
_cell.length_c   1.000
_cell.angle_alpha   90.00
_cell.angle_beta   90.00
_cell.angle_gamma   90.00
#
_symmetry.space_group_name_H-M   'P 1'
#
loop_
_entity.id
_entity.type
_entity.pdbx_description
1 polymer ?
#
loop_
_entity_poly.entity_id
_entity_poly.type
_entity_poly.pdbx_seq_one_letter_code
_entity_poly.pdbx_strand_id
1 'polypeptide(L)'
;MANYALKAGGSRTVPQAPVIFIEVFETGAGGAALELQIEGAGVDATRVDKRRLSVRGIVGSASIVVRPPLGATFGTSSSVQLRVDTGEHQLDFPRVLVDAAEDEGEHLADVVAADGSYRFLAYGSDAGTKYSAEAREVRSTVRREDLEGVALSEFRVIVDSSASMAVNTSRDAIAAIARYIDGLRVGYTARSFSITDGQASSQNTEVPQLEEFVTKIIAAGADRVGSRRWDAQRERTRGADTLTVYVTDGPTSDMFESSAPTAVLITGPIARQERELARKSAGRAPVAFAVIDDEAIAELKQGNATGLAQLSEQVAQLLKEKN
;
A
#
# COMPACT_ATOMS: atom_id res chain seq x y z
N MET A 1 -30.26 13.23 -16.64
CA MET A 1 -29.30 12.27 -16.08
C MET A 1 -28.50 12.97 -14.98
N ALA A 2 -28.56 12.49 -13.74
CA ALA A 2 -27.88 13.08 -12.60
C ALA A 2 -26.68 12.21 -12.19
N ASN A 3 -25.53 12.85 -11.96
CA ASN A 3 -24.27 12.15 -11.67
C ASN A 3 -23.85 12.40 -10.22
N TYR A 4 -23.41 11.34 -9.54
CA TYR A 4 -22.97 11.39 -8.15
C TYR A 4 -21.63 10.66 -7.97
N ALA A 5 -20.65 11.33 -7.38
CA ALA A 5 -19.39 10.72 -6.96
C ALA A 5 -19.45 10.42 -5.46
N LEU A 6 -19.27 9.15 -5.08
CA LEU A 6 -19.26 8.70 -3.70
C LEU A 6 -17.85 8.64 -3.14
N LYS A 7 -17.73 8.87 -1.83
CA LYS A 7 -16.51 8.62 -1.05
C LYS A 7 -16.67 7.29 -0.32
N ALA A 8 -15.55 6.69 0.13
CA ALA A 8 -15.58 5.51 0.99
C ALA A 8 -16.47 5.76 2.24
N GLY A 9 -17.31 4.80 2.59
CA GLY A 9 -18.33 4.92 3.64
C GLY A 9 -19.54 5.79 3.27
N GLY A 10 -19.51 6.45 2.11
CA GLY A 10 -20.62 7.24 1.60
C GLY A 10 -21.77 6.37 1.11
N SER A 11 -23.01 6.91 1.16
CA SER A 11 -24.16 6.21 0.60
C SER A 11 -25.04 7.13 -0.24
N ARG A 12 -25.76 6.53 -1.19
CA ARG A 12 -26.72 7.22 -2.06
C ARG A 12 -27.95 6.37 -2.28
N THR A 13 -29.10 6.98 -2.08
CA THR A 13 -30.39 6.38 -2.45
C THR A 13 -30.83 6.92 -3.81
N VAL A 14 -31.23 6.01 -4.69
CA VAL A 14 -31.83 6.32 -5.99
C VAL A 14 -33.14 5.54 -6.15
N PRO A 15 -34.12 6.03 -6.91
CA PRO A 15 -35.32 5.27 -7.23
C PRO A 15 -34.99 3.93 -7.92
N GLN A 16 -35.82 2.91 -7.71
CA GLN A 16 -35.67 1.65 -8.42
C GLN A 16 -35.91 1.87 -9.91
N ALA A 17 -34.95 1.42 -10.72
CA ALA A 17 -35.07 1.36 -12.17
C ALA A 17 -35.40 -0.08 -12.60
N PRO A 18 -36.10 -0.26 -13.74
CA PRO A 18 -36.41 -1.59 -14.28
C PRO A 18 -35.16 -2.39 -14.67
N VAL A 19 -34.08 -1.68 -15.03
CA VAL A 19 -32.76 -2.26 -15.29
C VAL A 19 -31.70 -1.31 -14.75
N ILE A 20 -30.67 -1.86 -14.12
CA ILE A 20 -29.46 -1.17 -13.72
C ILE A 20 -28.27 -1.82 -14.41
N PHE A 21 -27.36 -1.02 -14.93
CA PHE A 21 -26.06 -1.47 -15.40
C PHE A 21 -25.02 -1.24 -14.33
N ILE A 22 -24.26 -2.28 -14.01
CA ILE A 22 -23.15 -2.24 -13.07
C ILE A 22 -21.90 -2.55 -13.89
N GLU A 23 -20.94 -1.64 -13.87
CA GLU A 23 -19.72 -1.73 -14.65
C GLU A 23 -18.50 -1.43 -13.78
N VAL A 24 -17.44 -2.20 -13.95
CA VAL A 24 -16.16 -1.95 -13.30
C VAL A 24 -15.11 -1.56 -14.32
N PHE A 25 -14.41 -0.47 -14.04
CA PHE A 25 -13.27 0.01 -14.79
C PHE A 25 -11.99 -0.35 -14.06
N GLU A 26 -11.01 -0.83 -14.82
CA GLU A 26 -9.65 -0.97 -14.33
C GLU A 26 -8.92 0.36 -14.47
N THR A 27 -8.23 0.75 -13.41
CA THR A 27 -7.38 1.93 -13.40
C THR A 27 -5.95 1.46 -13.18
N GLY A 28 -5.07 1.66 -14.18
CA GLY A 28 -3.68 1.18 -14.18
C GLY A 28 -3.23 0.71 -15.57
N ALA A 29 -2.11 -0.03 -15.65
CA ALA A 29 -1.54 -0.55 -16.90
C ALA A 29 -2.42 -1.60 -17.63
N GLY A 30 -3.64 -1.85 -17.13
CA GLY A 30 -4.56 -2.88 -17.60
C GLY A 30 -4.04 -4.28 -17.29
N GLY A 31 -4.82 -5.30 -17.66
CA GLY A 31 -4.36 -6.69 -17.70
C GLY A 31 -4.86 -7.60 -16.57
N ALA A 32 -5.70 -7.11 -15.64
CA ALA A 32 -6.37 -8.02 -14.73
C ALA A 32 -7.42 -8.83 -15.48
N ALA A 33 -7.25 -10.14 -15.40
CA ALA A 33 -8.37 -11.05 -15.50
C ALA A 33 -9.19 -10.81 -14.22
N LEU A 34 -10.26 -10.03 -14.31
CA LEU A 34 -11.22 -9.82 -13.22
C LEU A 34 -12.64 -10.07 -13.70
N GLU A 35 -13.47 -10.53 -12.78
CA GLU A 35 -14.87 -10.83 -12.99
C GLU A 35 -15.72 -10.11 -11.94
N LEU A 36 -16.58 -9.22 -12.43
CA LEU A 36 -17.62 -8.56 -11.63
C LEU A 36 -18.68 -9.58 -11.24
N GLN A 37 -19.06 -9.57 -9.96
CA GLN A 37 -20.13 -10.38 -9.41
C GLN A 37 -21.04 -9.52 -8.52
N ILE A 38 -22.30 -9.91 -8.46
CA ILE A 38 -23.27 -9.37 -7.50
C ILE A 38 -23.82 -10.55 -6.69
N GLU A 39 -23.68 -10.47 -5.39
CA GLU A 39 -23.92 -11.57 -4.45
C GLU A 39 -25.07 -11.20 -3.52
N GLY A 40 -26.18 -11.92 -3.59
CA GLY A 40 -27.34 -11.68 -2.74
C GLY A 40 -28.45 -12.67 -3.03
N ALA A 41 -29.21 -13.04 -2.00
CA ALA A 41 -30.38 -13.90 -2.17
C ALA A 41 -31.45 -13.13 -2.95
N GLY A 42 -31.84 -13.63 -4.14
CA GLY A 42 -32.88 -13.00 -4.96
C GLY A 42 -32.40 -11.86 -5.86
N VAL A 43 -31.12 -11.86 -6.24
CA VAL A 43 -30.63 -10.99 -7.32
C VAL A 43 -30.96 -11.60 -8.68
N ASP A 44 -31.67 -10.85 -9.53
CA ASP A 44 -31.86 -11.16 -10.95
C ASP A 44 -30.88 -10.33 -11.78
N ALA A 45 -29.75 -10.94 -12.12
CA ALA A 45 -28.68 -10.32 -12.89
C ALA A 45 -28.25 -11.20 -14.06
N THR A 46 -28.09 -10.59 -15.23
CA THR A 46 -27.50 -11.20 -16.42
C THR A 46 -26.12 -10.62 -16.66
N ARG A 47 -25.14 -11.49 -16.87
CA ARG A 47 -23.80 -11.08 -17.26
C ARG A 47 -23.79 -10.59 -18.70
N VAL A 48 -23.33 -9.36 -18.92
CA VAL A 48 -23.13 -8.79 -20.27
C VAL A 48 -21.72 -9.16 -20.76
N ASP A 49 -20.73 -8.94 -19.91
CA ASP A 49 -19.35 -9.38 -20.09
C ASP A 49 -18.66 -9.60 -18.71
N LYS A 50 -17.33 -9.78 -18.69
CA LYS A 50 -16.60 -10.01 -17.43
C LYS A 50 -16.66 -8.84 -16.45
N ARG A 51 -16.78 -7.60 -16.93
CA ARG A 51 -16.74 -6.36 -16.14
C ARG A 51 -18.08 -5.65 -16.06
N ARG A 52 -19.11 -6.13 -16.76
CA ARG A 52 -20.44 -5.52 -16.82
C ARG A 52 -21.57 -6.50 -16.57
N LEU A 53 -22.49 -6.10 -15.70
CA LEU A 53 -23.73 -6.79 -15.38
C LEU A 53 -24.94 -5.93 -15.73
N SER A 54 -26.02 -6.59 -16.16
CA SER A 54 -27.36 -6.02 -16.26
C SER A 54 -28.23 -6.61 -15.15
N VAL A 55 -28.66 -5.79 -14.20
CA VAL A 55 -29.43 -6.20 -13.03
C VAL A 55 -30.87 -5.73 -13.21
N ARG A 56 -31.82 -6.68 -13.19
CA ARG A 56 -33.26 -6.41 -13.35
C ARG A 56 -33.99 -6.30 -12.02
N GLY A 57 -33.42 -6.88 -10.97
CA GLY A 57 -33.99 -6.78 -9.62
C GLY A 57 -33.02 -7.24 -8.54
N ILE A 58 -33.12 -6.61 -7.38
CA ILE A 58 -32.46 -7.02 -6.14
C ILE A 58 -33.52 -7.07 -5.06
N VAL A 59 -33.64 -8.21 -4.38
CA VAL A 59 -34.55 -8.37 -3.23
C VAL A 59 -33.73 -8.33 -1.94
N GLY A 60 -34.11 -7.47 -0.99
CA GLY A 60 -33.37 -7.32 0.26
C GLY A 60 -32.02 -6.64 0.05
N SER A 61 -30.92 -7.38 0.14
CA SER A 61 -29.56 -6.85 0.04
C SER A 61 -28.67 -7.67 -0.87
N ALA A 62 -27.75 -7.01 -1.56
CA ALA A 62 -26.69 -7.65 -2.32
C ALA A 62 -25.37 -6.89 -2.19
N SER A 63 -24.27 -7.61 -2.37
CA SER A 63 -22.90 -7.09 -2.38
C SER A 63 -22.33 -7.13 -3.80
N ILE A 64 -21.69 -6.06 -4.22
CA ILE A 64 -21.02 -5.95 -5.51
C ILE A 64 -19.53 -6.16 -5.27
N VAL A 65 -18.98 -7.19 -5.90
CA VAL A 65 -17.59 -7.60 -5.70
C VAL A 65 -16.89 -7.84 -7.03
N VAL A 66 -15.56 -7.78 -7.03
CA VAL A 66 -14.74 -8.28 -8.13
C VAL A 66 -13.83 -9.40 -7.64
N ARG A 67 -13.68 -10.43 -8.46
CA ARG A 67 -12.83 -11.61 -8.18
C ARG A 67 -11.94 -11.89 -9.38
N PRO A 68 -10.81 -12.58 -9.22
CA PRO A 68 -10.13 -13.14 -10.39
C PRO A 68 -11.00 -14.26 -10.98
N PRO A 69 -10.90 -14.58 -12.28
CA PRO A 69 -11.51 -15.77 -12.86
C PRO A 69 -11.09 -17.02 -12.09
N LEU A 70 -11.96 -18.02 -12.10
CA LEU A 70 -11.77 -19.24 -11.33
C LEU A 70 -10.39 -19.88 -11.58
N GLY A 71 -9.58 -20.04 -10.52
CA GLY A 71 -8.24 -20.61 -10.58
C GLY A 71 -7.14 -19.67 -11.11
N ALA A 72 -7.43 -18.38 -11.28
CA ALA A 72 -6.47 -17.35 -11.64
C ALA A 72 -6.20 -16.40 -10.47
N THR A 73 -5.07 -15.69 -10.54
CA THR A 73 -4.78 -14.53 -9.70
C THR A 73 -5.20 -13.25 -10.42
N PHE A 74 -5.36 -12.16 -9.69
CA PHE A 74 -5.50 -10.84 -10.32
C PHE A 74 -4.22 -10.53 -11.11
N GLY A 75 -4.37 -10.15 -12.39
CA GLY A 75 -3.26 -9.71 -13.25
C GLY A 75 -2.72 -8.32 -12.86
N THR A 76 -1.99 -7.64 -13.75
CA THR A 76 -1.25 -6.39 -13.47
C THR A 76 -2.09 -5.15 -13.10
N SER A 77 -3.42 -5.26 -13.04
CA SER A 77 -4.26 -4.13 -12.65
C SER A 77 -4.10 -3.82 -11.17
N SER A 78 -3.87 -2.53 -10.90
CA SER A 78 -3.55 -2.01 -9.58
C SER A 78 -4.78 -1.57 -8.80
N SER A 79 -5.89 -1.28 -9.49
CA SER A 79 -7.12 -0.82 -8.87
C SER A 79 -8.32 -0.94 -9.79
N VAL A 80 -9.49 -0.91 -9.17
CA VAL A 80 -10.80 -0.91 -9.83
C VAL A 80 -11.64 0.26 -9.36
N GLN A 81 -12.53 0.71 -10.23
CA GLN A 81 -13.55 1.70 -9.91
C GLN A 81 -14.91 1.21 -10.40
N LEU A 82 -15.90 1.22 -9.51
CA LEU A 82 -17.27 0.82 -9.81
C LEU A 82 -18.08 2.01 -10.34
N ARG A 83 -18.91 1.74 -11.35
CA ARG A 83 -19.98 2.61 -11.81
C ARG A 83 -21.31 1.87 -11.82
N VAL A 84 -22.35 2.56 -11.37
CA VAL A 84 -23.73 2.09 -11.47
C VAL A 84 -24.54 3.10 -12.28
N ASP A 85 -25.24 2.63 -13.29
CA ASP A 85 -26.09 3.43 -14.18
C ASP A 85 -27.53 2.90 -14.16
N THR A 86 -28.48 3.74 -13.78
CA THR A 86 -29.92 3.42 -13.74
C THR A 86 -30.69 4.00 -14.94
N GLY A 87 -29.99 4.59 -15.93
CA GLY A 87 -30.54 5.37 -17.04
C GLY A 87 -30.86 6.82 -16.69
N GLU A 88 -31.28 7.07 -15.45
CA GLU A 88 -31.54 8.44 -14.94
C GLU A 88 -30.44 8.94 -13.99
N HIS A 89 -29.78 8.03 -13.28
CA HIS A 89 -28.74 8.31 -12.32
C HIS A 89 -27.46 7.53 -12.64
N GLN A 90 -26.33 8.22 -12.58
CA GLN A 90 -25.00 7.60 -12.62
C GLN A 90 -24.32 7.79 -11.26
N LEU A 91 -23.82 6.69 -10.71
CA LEU A 91 -23.07 6.65 -9.45
C LEU A 91 -21.64 6.20 -9.74
N ASP A 92 -20.67 7.06 -9.47
CA ASP A 92 -19.24 6.75 -9.54
C ASP A 92 -18.73 6.50 -8.11
N PHE A 93 -18.19 5.31 -7.88
CA PHE A 93 -17.70 4.88 -6.56
C PHE A 93 -16.22 5.22 -6.40
N PRO A 94 -15.69 5.23 -5.16
CA PRO A 94 -14.27 5.42 -4.93
C PRO A 94 -13.43 4.29 -5.57
N ARG A 95 -12.15 4.59 -5.79
CA ARG A 95 -11.15 3.61 -6.22
C ARG A 95 -10.92 2.59 -5.12
N VAL A 96 -10.89 1.30 -5.48
CA VAL A 96 -10.51 0.19 -4.60
C VAL A 96 -9.25 -0.47 -5.16
N LEU A 97 -8.23 -0.61 -4.32
CA LEU A 97 -7.01 -1.33 -4.67
C LEU A 97 -7.30 -2.83 -4.72
N VAL A 98 -6.79 -3.51 -5.75
CA VAL A 98 -6.96 -4.95 -5.89
C VAL A 98 -5.86 -5.67 -5.12
N ASP A 99 -6.23 -6.31 -4.03
CA ASP A 99 -5.38 -7.16 -3.21
C ASP A 99 -4.98 -8.44 -3.98
N ALA A 100 -3.78 -8.94 -3.72
CA ALA A 100 -3.31 -10.22 -4.22
C ALA A 100 -3.58 -11.32 -3.18
N ALA A 101 -4.66 -11.21 -2.41
CA ALA A 101 -5.17 -12.38 -1.68
C ALA A 101 -5.77 -13.29 -2.75
N GLU A 102 -5.11 -14.43 -3.01
CA GLU A 102 -5.33 -15.29 -4.18
C GLU A 102 -6.78 -15.81 -4.31
N ASP A 103 -7.57 -15.76 -3.24
CA ASP A 103 -8.90 -16.39 -3.17
C ASP A 103 -10.06 -15.47 -2.72
N GLU A 104 -9.80 -14.22 -2.34
CA GLU A 104 -10.84 -13.31 -1.80
C GLU A 104 -11.17 -12.18 -2.79
N GLY A 105 -12.46 -11.93 -2.99
CA GLY A 105 -12.93 -10.85 -3.85
C GLY A 105 -12.82 -9.48 -3.19
N GLU A 106 -12.62 -8.44 -3.99
CA GLU A 106 -12.70 -7.06 -3.50
C GLU A 106 -14.16 -6.62 -3.42
N HIS A 107 -14.56 -6.18 -2.23
CA HIS A 107 -15.88 -5.64 -1.96
C HIS A 107 -15.94 -4.16 -2.35
N LEU A 108 -16.77 -3.83 -3.33
CA LEU A 108 -16.84 -2.48 -3.90
C LEU A 108 -18.03 -1.67 -3.37
N ALA A 109 -19.16 -2.33 -3.18
CA ALA A 109 -20.38 -1.71 -2.71
C ALA A 109 -21.34 -2.72 -2.09
N ASP A 110 -22.22 -2.22 -1.23
CA ASP A 110 -23.46 -2.90 -0.88
C ASP A 110 -24.66 -2.14 -1.47
N VAL A 111 -25.70 -2.88 -1.82
CA VAL A 111 -26.97 -2.34 -2.27
C VAL A 111 -28.10 -2.96 -1.48
N VAL A 112 -28.97 -2.12 -0.93
CA VAL A 112 -30.17 -2.52 -0.21
C VAL A 112 -31.39 -1.99 -0.95
N ALA A 113 -32.31 -2.88 -1.28
CA ALA A 113 -33.61 -2.56 -1.85
C ALA A 113 -34.62 -2.28 -0.73
N ALA A 114 -35.20 -1.09 -0.72
CA ALA A 114 -36.24 -0.71 0.23
C ALA A 114 -37.22 0.28 -0.40
N ASP A 115 -38.53 0.03 -0.24
CA ASP A 115 -39.62 0.96 -0.57
C ASP A 115 -39.51 1.65 -1.93
N GLY A 116 -39.31 0.87 -3.01
CA GLY A 116 -39.22 1.42 -4.37
C GLY A 116 -37.91 2.18 -4.65
N SER A 117 -36.90 2.04 -3.78
CA SER A 117 -35.58 2.62 -3.94
C SER A 117 -34.45 1.61 -3.76
N TYR A 118 -33.28 1.93 -4.31
CA TYR A 118 -32.01 1.26 -4.02
C TYR A 118 -31.10 2.21 -3.25
N ARG A 119 -30.61 1.77 -2.10
CA ARG A 119 -29.58 2.46 -1.35
C ARG A 119 -28.24 1.76 -1.57
N PHE A 120 -27.31 2.48 -2.18
CA PHE A 120 -25.94 2.04 -2.39
C PHE A 120 -25.04 2.57 -1.28
N LEU A 121 -24.19 1.71 -0.73
CA LEU A 121 -23.11 2.04 0.20
C LEU A 121 -21.78 1.74 -0.49
N ALA A 122 -20.87 2.71 -0.48
CA ALA A 122 -19.60 2.65 -1.16
C ALA A 122 -18.47 2.20 -0.21
N TYR A 123 -17.64 1.27 -0.67
CA TYR A 123 -16.44 0.82 0.03
C TYR A 123 -15.17 1.33 -0.65
N GLY A 124 -14.16 1.68 0.15
CA GLY A 124 -12.81 2.02 -0.34
C GLY A 124 -11.83 0.87 -0.13
N SER A 125 -10.56 1.11 -0.43
CA SER A 125 -9.47 0.13 -0.24
C SER A 125 -9.27 -0.32 1.22
N ASP A 126 -9.82 0.43 2.18
CA ASP A 126 -9.82 0.18 3.62
C ASP A 126 -10.82 -0.90 4.06
N ALA A 127 -11.76 -1.29 3.19
CA ALA A 127 -12.79 -2.27 3.51
C ALA A 127 -12.31 -3.73 3.50
N GLY A 128 -11.15 -4.02 2.93
CA GLY A 128 -10.62 -5.37 2.93
C GLY A 128 -9.94 -5.73 4.25
N THR A 129 -10.09 -7.00 4.63
CA THR A 129 -9.83 -7.46 6.00
C THR A 129 -8.41 -7.97 6.24
N LYS A 130 -7.67 -8.29 5.18
CA LYS A 130 -6.39 -9.02 5.29
C LYS A 130 -5.17 -8.12 5.45
N TYR A 131 -5.14 -6.98 4.77
CA TYR A 131 -3.98 -6.09 4.74
C TYR A 131 -4.38 -4.63 4.92
N SER A 132 -3.48 -3.83 5.50
CA SER A 132 -3.62 -2.38 5.59
C SER A 132 -3.70 -1.73 4.20
N ALA A 133 -4.27 -0.53 4.12
CA ALA A 133 -4.32 0.23 2.87
C ALA A 133 -2.92 0.50 2.30
N GLU A 134 -1.94 0.75 3.19
CA GLU A 134 -0.54 0.95 2.84
C GLU A 134 0.08 -0.30 2.22
N ALA A 135 -0.13 -1.47 2.82
CA ALA A 135 0.35 -2.73 2.27
C ALA A 135 -0.30 -3.08 0.93
N ARG A 136 -1.60 -2.76 0.78
CA ARG A 136 -2.32 -2.92 -0.49
C ARG A 136 -1.73 -2.05 -1.60
N GLU A 137 -1.35 -0.81 -1.31
CA GLU A 137 -0.73 0.09 -2.28
C GLU A 137 0.63 -0.45 -2.78
N VAL A 138 1.48 -0.95 -1.86
CA VAL A 138 2.77 -1.54 -2.24
C VAL A 138 2.58 -2.81 -3.07
N ARG A 139 1.72 -3.75 -2.61
CA ARG A 139 1.44 -5.00 -3.35
C ARG A 139 0.94 -4.71 -4.76
N SER A 140 0.03 -3.75 -4.87
CA SER A 140 -0.53 -3.29 -6.13
C SER A 140 0.54 -2.72 -7.07
N THR A 141 1.46 -1.91 -6.53
CA THR A 141 2.61 -1.36 -7.26
C THR A 141 3.56 -2.48 -7.72
N VAL A 142 3.99 -3.34 -6.81
CA VAL A 142 4.90 -4.48 -7.10
C VAL A 142 4.34 -5.36 -8.22
N ARG A 143 3.04 -5.65 -8.19
CA ARG A 143 2.38 -6.45 -9.22
C ARG A 143 2.39 -5.76 -10.58
N ARG A 144 2.07 -4.45 -10.63
CA ARG A 144 2.13 -3.68 -11.88
C ARG A 144 3.54 -3.70 -12.48
N GLU A 145 4.55 -3.72 -11.61
CA GLU A 145 5.94 -3.80 -12.03
C GLU A 145 6.35 -5.21 -12.49
N ASP A 146 5.53 -6.24 -12.37
CA ASP A 146 5.84 -7.60 -12.86
C ASP A 146 7.21 -8.11 -12.38
N LEU A 147 7.39 -8.13 -11.06
CA LEU A 147 8.60 -8.68 -10.42
C LEU A 147 8.60 -10.21 -10.38
N GLU A 148 7.91 -10.89 -11.31
CA GLU A 148 7.89 -12.36 -11.38
C GLU A 148 9.32 -12.92 -11.45
N GLY A 149 9.71 -13.68 -10.44
CA GLY A 149 11.05 -14.27 -10.31
C GLY A 149 12.03 -13.52 -9.39
N VAL A 150 11.73 -12.31 -8.96
CA VAL A 150 12.54 -11.58 -7.97
C VAL A 150 12.23 -12.08 -6.56
N ALA A 151 12.98 -13.08 -6.10
CA ALA A 151 12.87 -13.59 -4.74
C ALA A 151 13.89 -12.91 -3.81
N LEU A 152 13.41 -12.12 -2.85
CA LEU A 152 14.26 -11.62 -1.79
C LEU A 152 14.53 -12.72 -0.76
N SER A 153 15.81 -12.95 -0.44
CA SER A 153 16.15 -13.83 0.68
C SER A 153 15.87 -13.15 2.02
N GLU A 154 16.02 -11.84 2.08
CA GLU A 154 15.85 -11.07 3.31
C GLU A 154 15.31 -9.66 3.05
N PHE A 155 14.39 -9.25 3.92
CA PHE A 155 13.95 -7.87 4.08
C PHE A 155 14.50 -7.35 5.41
N ARG A 156 15.39 -6.38 5.37
CA ARG A 156 16.03 -5.84 6.56
C ARG A 156 15.75 -4.36 6.73
N VAL A 157 15.40 -3.98 7.95
CA VAL A 157 15.26 -2.59 8.36
C VAL A 157 16.34 -2.24 9.36
N ILE A 158 17.03 -1.12 9.13
CA ILE A 158 18.05 -0.62 10.04
C ILE A 158 17.65 0.79 10.48
N VAL A 159 17.35 0.93 11.77
CA VAL A 159 16.87 2.17 12.37
C VAL A 159 18.04 2.90 13.00
N ASP A 160 18.23 4.14 12.58
CA ASP A 160 19.16 5.06 13.20
C ASP A 160 18.73 5.33 14.65
N SER A 161 19.63 5.01 15.58
CA SER A 161 19.45 5.22 17.02
C SER A 161 20.28 6.40 17.52
N SER A 162 20.55 7.40 16.67
CA SER A 162 21.29 8.60 17.05
C SER A 162 20.49 9.49 18.02
N ALA A 163 21.19 10.38 18.73
CA ALA A 163 20.53 11.40 19.53
C ALA A 163 19.73 12.39 18.67
N SER A 164 20.13 12.58 17.41
CA SER A 164 19.42 13.44 16.44
C SER A 164 18.04 12.87 16.15
N MET A 165 17.97 11.55 15.88
CA MET A 165 16.70 10.83 15.70
C MET A 165 15.74 11.00 16.88
N ALA A 166 16.26 10.99 18.12
CA ALA A 166 15.47 11.16 19.33
C ALA A 166 14.83 12.55 19.46
N VAL A 167 15.46 13.58 18.89
CA VAL A 167 14.96 14.96 18.90
C VAL A 167 14.02 15.23 17.72
N ASN A 168 14.34 14.68 16.55
CA ASN A 168 13.69 15.04 15.29
C ASN A 168 12.52 14.12 14.90
N THR A 169 12.37 12.96 15.54
CA THR A 169 11.31 12.00 15.18
C THR A 169 10.10 12.14 16.11
N SER A 170 8.96 12.54 15.55
CA SER A 170 7.70 12.61 16.29
C SER A 170 7.05 11.23 16.46
N ARG A 171 6.10 11.10 17.40
CA ARG A 171 5.32 9.86 17.57
C ARG A 171 4.54 9.51 16.31
N ASP A 172 4.00 10.51 15.62
CA ASP A 172 3.29 10.32 14.36
C ASP A 172 4.23 9.84 13.24
N ALA A 173 5.47 10.33 13.21
CA ALA A 173 6.49 9.83 12.31
C ALA A 173 6.86 8.37 12.60
N ILE A 174 6.94 7.96 13.88
CA ILE A 174 7.17 6.56 14.25
C ILE A 174 6.04 5.65 13.74
N ALA A 175 4.77 6.07 13.89
CA ALA A 175 3.64 5.33 13.36
C ALA A 175 3.69 5.23 11.82
N ALA A 176 4.06 6.32 11.14
CA ALA A 176 4.25 6.32 9.69
C ALA A 176 5.40 5.39 9.26
N ILE A 177 6.54 5.40 9.95
CA ILE A 177 7.68 4.49 9.72
C ILE A 177 7.23 3.03 9.81
N ALA A 178 6.52 2.66 10.87
CA ALA A 178 6.05 1.29 11.06
C ALA A 178 5.13 0.82 9.92
N ARG A 179 4.24 1.71 9.44
CA ARG A 179 3.35 1.42 8.30
C ARG A 179 4.10 1.30 6.98
N TYR A 180 5.11 2.15 6.73
CA TYR A 180 5.97 2.03 5.56
C TYR A 180 6.73 0.69 5.56
N ILE A 181 7.30 0.31 6.71
CA ILE A 181 8.00 -0.97 6.87
C ILE A 181 7.07 -2.15 6.60
N ASP A 182 5.88 -2.17 7.22
CA ASP A 182 4.92 -3.26 7.01
C ASP A 182 4.47 -3.33 5.54
N GLY A 183 4.14 -2.19 4.93
CA GLY A 183 3.72 -2.14 3.54
C GLY A 183 4.77 -2.70 2.58
N LEU A 184 6.03 -2.24 2.71
CA LEU A 184 7.15 -2.74 1.92
C LEU A 184 7.40 -4.24 2.15
N ARG A 185 7.39 -4.69 3.40
CA ARG A 185 7.59 -6.11 3.77
C ARG A 185 6.51 -7.00 3.14
N VAL A 186 5.25 -6.60 3.24
CA VAL A 186 4.11 -7.34 2.65
C VAL A 186 4.18 -7.36 1.13
N GLY A 187 4.62 -6.27 0.51
CA GLY A 187 4.73 -6.17 -0.96
C GLY A 187 5.82 -7.05 -1.54
N TYR A 188 7.04 -6.95 -1.00
CA TYR A 188 8.23 -7.55 -1.60
C TYR A 188 8.55 -8.98 -1.14
N THR A 189 7.74 -9.55 -0.23
CA THR A 189 7.78 -10.96 0.23
C THR A 189 9.18 -11.58 0.26
N ALA A 190 9.89 -11.39 1.37
CA ALA A 190 11.20 -12.02 1.61
C ALA A 190 11.08 -13.28 2.48
N ARG A 191 12.06 -14.19 2.39
CA ARG A 191 12.11 -15.41 3.23
C ARG A 191 12.33 -15.10 4.71
N SER A 192 13.04 -14.02 5.02
CA SER A 192 13.26 -13.55 6.38
C SER A 192 13.01 -12.05 6.51
N PHE A 193 12.62 -11.64 7.72
CA PHE A 193 12.46 -10.25 8.09
C PHE A 193 13.29 -9.96 9.35
N SER A 194 13.99 -8.81 9.38
CA SER A 194 14.57 -8.30 10.61
C SER A 194 14.54 -6.77 10.66
N ILE A 195 14.35 -6.23 11.87
CA ILE A 195 14.51 -4.81 12.18
C ILE A 195 15.54 -4.66 13.30
N THR A 196 16.47 -3.71 13.18
CA THR A 196 17.61 -3.59 14.09
C THR A 196 18.16 -2.17 14.17
N ASP A 197 18.84 -1.82 15.27
CA ASP A 197 19.75 -0.65 15.35
C ASP A 197 21.24 -1.04 15.32
N GLY A 198 21.52 -2.30 15.00
CA GLY A 198 22.85 -2.91 15.09
C GLY A 198 23.21 -3.47 16.47
N GLN A 199 22.35 -3.28 17.49
CA GLN A 199 22.54 -3.81 18.85
C GLN A 199 21.36 -4.66 19.31
N ALA A 200 20.15 -4.14 19.16
CA ALA A 200 18.91 -4.86 19.37
C ALA A 200 18.31 -5.24 18.02
N SER A 201 17.74 -6.44 17.93
CA SER A 201 17.04 -6.91 16.73
C SER A 201 15.69 -7.50 17.10
N SER A 202 14.72 -7.35 16.20
CA SER A 202 13.42 -8.00 16.26
C SER A 202 13.06 -8.61 14.92
N GLN A 203 12.22 -9.63 14.96
CA GLN A 203 11.59 -10.26 13.78
C GLN A 203 10.07 -10.04 13.76
N ASN A 204 9.56 -9.23 14.68
CA ASN A 204 8.14 -8.92 14.77
C ASN A 204 7.66 -8.13 13.56
N THR A 205 6.54 -8.53 12.99
CA THR A 205 6.00 -7.94 11.76
C THR A 205 4.71 -7.15 11.98
N GLU A 206 4.12 -7.21 13.17
CA GLU A 206 2.89 -6.48 13.48
C GLU A 206 3.18 -4.98 13.69
N VAL A 207 2.37 -4.11 13.08
CA VAL A 207 2.56 -2.65 13.15
C VAL A 207 2.71 -2.12 14.59
N PRO A 208 1.87 -2.49 15.59
CA PRO A 208 2.04 -2.02 16.96
C PRO A 208 3.39 -2.44 17.59
N GLN A 209 3.90 -3.62 17.23
CA GLN A 209 5.17 -4.13 17.74
C GLN A 209 6.36 -3.44 17.04
N LEU A 210 6.22 -3.11 15.75
CA LEU A 210 7.18 -2.30 15.01
C LEU A 210 7.26 -0.88 15.60
N GLU A 211 6.12 -0.24 15.88
CA GLU A 211 6.07 1.08 16.54
C GLU A 211 6.76 1.04 17.91
N GLU A 212 6.47 0.03 18.72
CA GLU A 212 7.10 -0.13 20.03
C GLU A 212 8.62 -0.31 19.92
N PHE A 213 9.08 -1.13 18.97
CA PHE A 213 10.51 -1.37 18.75
C PHE A 213 11.24 -0.10 18.31
N VAL A 214 10.70 0.61 17.31
CA VAL A 214 11.25 1.88 16.81
C VAL A 214 11.27 2.93 17.92
N THR A 215 10.19 3.04 18.69
CA THR A 215 10.11 3.96 19.85
C THR A 215 11.21 3.68 20.86
N LYS A 216 11.39 2.41 21.25
CA LYS A 216 12.42 2.01 22.24
C LYS A 216 13.83 2.35 21.77
N ILE A 217 14.13 2.09 20.50
CA ILE A 217 15.45 2.35 19.92
C ILE A 217 15.75 3.85 19.86
N ILE A 218 14.80 4.64 19.32
CA ILE A 218 14.95 6.08 19.18
C ILE A 218 15.06 6.73 20.57
N ALA A 219 14.22 6.34 21.52
CA ALA A 219 14.29 6.85 22.89
C ALA A 219 15.64 6.54 23.55
N ALA A 220 16.14 5.31 23.38
CA ALA A 220 17.45 4.95 23.88
C ALA A 220 18.59 5.73 23.19
N GLY A 221 18.35 6.25 21.98
CA GLY A 221 19.22 7.17 21.23
C GLY A 221 19.62 8.44 21.97
N ALA A 222 18.68 9.02 22.73
CA ALA A 222 18.89 10.27 23.46
C ALA A 222 20.06 10.20 24.46
N ASP A 223 20.24 9.04 25.11
CA ASP A 223 21.27 8.82 26.12
C ASP A 223 22.66 8.51 25.54
N ARG A 224 22.80 8.48 24.20
CA ARG A 224 23.95 7.87 23.51
C ARG A 224 24.92 8.87 22.87
N VAL A 225 24.81 10.17 23.15
CA VAL A 225 25.71 11.22 22.60
C VAL A 225 27.19 10.83 22.76
N GLY A 226 27.92 10.72 21.63
CA GLY A 226 29.37 10.46 21.60
C GLY A 226 29.84 9.03 21.91
N SER A 227 28.93 8.09 22.20
CA SER A 227 29.30 6.73 22.64
C SER A 227 29.10 5.63 21.60
N ARG A 228 28.49 5.94 20.44
CA ARG A 228 28.16 4.93 19.43
C ARG A 228 28.53 5.39 18.03
N ARG A 229 29.44 4.64 17.40
CA ARG A 229 29.57 4.62 15.96
C ARG A 229 28.60 3.59 15.42
N TRP A 230 27.82 4.01 14.43
CA TRP A 230 27.11 3.10 13.55
C TRP A 230 28.13 2.15 12.92
N ASP A 231 28.04 0.87 13.24
CA ASP A 231 29.00 -0.15 12.78
C ASP A 231 28.61 -0.60 11.36
N ALA A 232 28.54 0.37 10.41
CA ALA A 232 28.19 0.14 9.01
C ALA A 232 28.94 -1.05 8.41
N GLN A 233 30.18 -1.29 8.83
CA GLN A 233 31.00 -2.40 8.35
C GLN A 233 30.41 -3.80 8.63
N ARG A 234 29.66 -4.02 9.72
CA ARG A 234 28.99 -5.33 9.94
C ARG A 234 27.79 -5.52 9.01
N GLU A 235 27.18 -4.42 8.60
CA GLU A 235 25.97 -4.37 7.78
C GLU A 235 26.26 -4.41 6.28
N ARG A 236 27.50 -4.07 5.86
CA ARG A 236 27.93 -3.96 4.44
C ARG A 236 28.02 -5.29 3.67
N THR A 237 28.03 -6.44 4.35
CA THR A 237 28.43 -7.74 3.76
C THR A 237 27.27 -8.59 3.23
N ARG A 238 26.22 -7.98 2.67
CA ARG A 238 25.03 -8.75 2.26
C ARG A 238 24.80 -8.82 0.76
N GLY A 239 24.20 -9.95 0.39
CA GLY A 239 24.08 -10.44 -0.98
C GLY A 239 23.14 -9.60 -1.82
N ALA A 240 23.10 -9.95 -3.11
CA ALA A 240 22.34 -9.21 -4.09
C ALA A 240 20.82 -9.25 -3.89
N ASP A 241 20.36 -10.21 -3.09
CA ASP A 241 19.00 -10.68 -2.82
C ASP A 241 18.42 -10.15 -1.49
N THR A 242 19.10 -9.19 -0.86
CA THR A 242 18.61 -8.50 0.35
C THR A 242 18.12 -7.10 0.00
N LEU A 243 16.88 -6.77 0.39
CA LEU A 243 16.40 -5.38 0.39
C LEU A 243 16.70 -4.76 1.76
N THR A 244 17.51 -3.71 1.77
CA THR A 244 17.86 -2.97 3.00
C THR A 244 17.11 -1.65 3.06
N VAL A 245 16.37 -1.42 4.14
CA VAL A 245 15.64 -0.18 4.42
C VAL A 245 16.31 0.54 5.58
N TYR A 246 16.91 1.70 5.34
CA TYR A 246 17.40 2.58 6.39
C TYR A 246 16.32 3.54 6.85
N VAL A 247 16.21 3.77 8.16
CA VAL A 247 15.34 4.79 8.76
C VAL A 247 16.22 5.77 9.51
N THR A 248 16.27 7.04 9.08
CA THR A 248 17.20 8.03 9.64
C THR A 248 16.70 9.46 9.41
N ASP A 249 17.20 10.42 10.17
CA ASP A 249 17.01 11.86 9.95
C ASP A 249 18.19 12.52 9.24
N GLY A 250 19.28 11.78 9.00
CA GLY A 250 20.50 12.28 8.35
C GLY A 250 21.23 11.18 7.58
N PRO A 251 20.84 10.89 6.33
CA PRO A 251 21.48 9.87 5.51
C PRO A 251 22.97 10.14 5.29
N THR A 252 23.81 9.11 5.41
CA THR A 252 25.26 9.22 5.21
C THR A 252 25.70 8.44 3.98
N SER A 253 26.84 8.84 3.39
CA SER A 253 27.40 8.16 2.21
C SER A 253 27.63 6.67 2.43
N ASP A 254 27.99 6.29 3.67
CA ASP A 254 28.21 4.90 4.09
C ASP A 254 26.97 4.00 3.89
N MET A 255 25.77 4.57 3.86
CA MET A 255 24.51 3.84 3.60
C MET A 255 24.36 3.46 2.12
N PHE A 256 25.12 4.08 1.22
CA PHE A 256 25.01 3.91 -0.23
C PHE A 256 26.14 3.07 -0.83
N GLU A 257 27.15 2.69 -0.03
CA GLU A 257 28.33 1.96 -0.50
C GLU A 257 28.05 0.48 -0.86
N SER A 258 26.85 -0.02 -0.58
CA SER A 258 26.48 -1.41 -0.86
C SER A 258 26.00 -1.60 -2.31
N SER A 259 26.22 -2.79 -2.86
CA SER A 259 25.60 -3.21 -4.13
C SER A 259 24.18 -3.77 -3.96
N ALA A 260 23.67 -3.81 -2.73
CA ALA A 260 22.33 -4.29 -2.43
C ALA A 260 21.29 -3.19 -2.72
N PRO A 261 20.09 -3.56 -3.23
CA PRO A 261 18.98 -2.64 -3.35
C PRO A 261 18.69 -2.00 -1.99
N THR A 262 18.73 -0.67 -1.95
CA THR A 262 18.61 0.08 -0.71
C THR A 262 17.46 1.06 -0.80
N ALA A 263 16.63 1.13 0.23
CA ALA A 263 15.65 2.18 0.42
C ALA A 263 16.02 3.00 1.66
N VAL A 264 15.78 4.30 1.63
CA VAL A 264 16.01 5.19 2.78
C VAL A 264 14.75 5.96 3.09
N LEU A 265 14.21 5.73 4.28
CA LEU A 265 13.11 6.48 4.89
C LEU A 265 13.73 7.63 5.70
N ILE A 266 13.62 8.84 5.16
CA ILE A 266 14.17 10.05 5.78
C ILE A 266 13.09 10.72 6.60
N THR A 267 13.32 10.89 7.90
CA THR A 267 12.35 11.49 8.84
C THR A 267 12.86 12.82 9.39
N GLY A 268 11.95 13.62 9.93
CA GLY A 268 12.28 14.85 10.64
C GLY A 268 12.01 16.14 9.85
N PRO A 269 12.21 17.31 10.48
CA PRO A 269 11.73 18.60 9.97
C PRO A 269 12.43 19.08 8.70
N ILE A 270 13.62 18.55 8.40
CA ILE A 270 14.42 18.90 7.21
C ILE A 270 14.59 17.72 6.23
N ALA A 271 13.75 16.69 6.35
CA ALA A 271 13.90 15.45 5.60
C ALA A 271 13.92 15.65 4.07
N ARG A 272 13.21 16.67 3.54
CA ARG A 272 13.25 17.01 2.11
C ARG A 272 14.62 17.52 1.68
N GLN A 273 15.25 18.38 2.47
CA GLN A 273 16.58 18.92 2.20
C GLN A 273 17.62 17.80 2.28
N GLU A 274 17.52 16.95 3.29
CA GLU A 274 18.37 15.77 3.45
C GLU A 274 18.24 14.80 2.28
N ARG A 275 17.03 14.58 1.75
CA ARG A 275 16.83 13.78 0.53
C ARG A 275 17.63 14.32 -0.66
N GLU A 276 17.61 15.63 -0.88
CA GLU A 276 18.33 16.23 -2.02
C GLU A 276 19.85 16.14 -1.85
N LEU A 277 20.37 16.22 -0.63
CA LEU A 277 21.78 15.97 -0.33
C LEU A 277 22.14 14.50 -0.50
N ALA A 278 21.32 13.59 0.06
CA ALA A 278 21.49 12.15 -0.03
C ALA A 278 21.53 11.67 -1.49
N ARG A 279 20.63 12.18 -2.35
CA ARG A 279 20.62 11.87 -3.80
C ARG A 279 21.92 12.28 -4.49
N LYS A 280 22.48 13.44 -4.15
CA LYS A 280 23.78 13.88 -4.70
C LYS A 280 24.92 12.99 -4.22
N SER A 281 24.90 12.60 -2.94
CA SER A 281 25.93 11.74 -2.32
C SER A 281 25.86 10.29 -2.81
N ALA A 282 24.67 9.76 -3.08
CA ALA A 282 24.48 8.40 -3.58
C ALA A 282 25.04 8.21 -5.01
N GLY A 283 25.08 9.26 -5.82
CA GLY A 283 25.64 9.21 -7.17
C GLY A 283 24.90 8.20 -8.06
N ARG A 284 25.54 7.06 -8.35
CA ARG A 284 24.97 5.96 -9.15
C ARG A 284 24.56 4.73 -8.31
N ALA A 285 24.59 4.83 -6.99
CA ALA A 285 24.21 3.72 -6.12
C ALA A 285 22.71 3.36 -6.31
N PRO A 286 22.35 2.07 -6.24
CA PRO A 286 20.97 1.60 -6.41
C PRO A 286 20.15 1.89 -5.15
N VAL A 287 19.73 3.15 -4.99
CA VAL A 287 19.07 3.67 -3.79
C VAL A 287 17.76 4.38 -4.11
N ALA A 288 16.70 3.99 -3.41
CA ALA A 288 15.39 4.62 -3.43
C ALA A 288 15.19 5.48 -2.18
N PHE A 289 14.48 6.59 -2.31
CA PHE A 289 14.28 7.52 -1.19
C PHE A 289 12.81 7.85 -0.97
N ALA A 290 12.41 7.90 0.30
CA ALA A 290 11.14 8.47 0.74
C ALA A 290 11.36 9.44 1.90
N VAL A 291 10.44 10.39 2.02
CA VAL A 291 10.42 11.37 3.10
C VAL A 291 9.17 11.14 3.94
N ILE A 292 9.35 11.07 5.25
CA ILE A 292 8.30 10.98 6.25
C ILE A 292 8.30 12.31 7.00
N ASP A 293 7.62 13.28 6.41
CA ASP A 293 7.38 14.61 6.99
C ASP A 293 5.90 14.80 7.35
N ASP A 294 5.53 15.98 7.83
CA ASP A 294 4.16 16.28 8.24
C ASP A 294 3.12 16.10 7.12
N GLU A 295 3.51 16.31 5.85
CA GLU A 295 2.63 16.12 4.70
C GLU A 295 2.39 14.62 4.48
N ALA A 296 3.45 13.81 4.44
CA ALA A 296 3.34 12.36 4.33
C ALA A 296 2.52 11.74 5.48
N ILE A 297 2.70 12.24 6.71
CA ILE A 297 1.91 11.83 7.88
C ILE A 297 0.43 12.19 7.70
N ALA A 298 0.13 13.40 7.21
CA ALA A 298 -1.23 13.84 6.98
C ALA A 298 -1.93 13.02 5.88
N GLU A 299 -1.21 12.67 4.81
CA GLU A 299 -1.70 11.79 3.76
C GLU A 299 -2.05 10.40 4.29
N LEU A 300 -1.15 9.78 5.05
CA LEU A 300 -1.40 8.45 5.65
C LEU A 300 -2.63 8.47 6.58
N LYS A 301 -2.80 9.52 7.38
CA LYS A 301 -3.99 9.69 8.25
C LYS A 301 -5.28 9.79 7.45
N GLN A 302 -5.22 10.24 6.20
CA GLN A 302 -6.35 10.31 5.28
C GLN A 302 -6.51 9.04 4.43
N GLY A 303 -5.70 8.00 4.67
CA GLY A 303 -5.69 6.77 3.87
C GLY A 303 -5.04 6.93 2.50
N ASN A 304 -4.29 8.01 2.28
CA ASN A 304 -3.52 8.23 1.06
C ASN A 304 -2.08 7.73 1.26
N ALA A 305 -1.67 6.75 0.46
CA ALA A 305 -0.34 6.12 0.51
C ALA A 305 0.54 6.50 -0.68
N THR A 306 0.34 7.69 -1.29
CA THR A 306 1.08 8.13 -2.51
C THR A 306 2.60 8.11 -2.32
N GLY A 307 3.12 8.62 -1.20
CA GLY A 307 4.56 8.58 -0.93
C GLY A 307 5.12 7.14 -0.85
N LEU A 308 4.33 6.21 -0.32
CA LEU A 308 4.70 4.80 -0.25
C LEU A 308 4.62 4.12 -1.62
N ALA A 309 3.64 4.46 -2.46
CA ALA A 309 3.56 4.02 -3.85
C ALA A 309 4.81 4.44 -4.64
N GLN A 310 5.20 5.72 -4.56
CA GLN A 310 6.40 6.25 -5.23
C GLN A 310 7.70 5.60 -4.76
N LEU A 311 7.80 5.29 -3.45
CA LEU A 311 8.92 4.54 -2.92
C LEU A 311 8.94 3.12 -3.50
N SER A 312 7.79 2.46 -3.51
CA SER A 312 7.65 1.11 -4.05
C SER A 312 8.04 1.07 -5.54
N GLU A 313 7.61 2.04 -6.36
CA GLU A 313 8.01 2.14 -7.76
C GLU A 313 9.54 2.20 -7.92
N GLN A 314 10.20 3.04 -7.12
CA GLN A 314 11.66 3.15 -7.13
C GLN A 314 12.32 1.82 -6.72
N VAL A 315 11.86 1.18 -5.64
CA VAL A 315 12.41 -0.10 -5.17
C VAL A 315 12.23 -1.21 -6.22
N ALA A 316 11.06 -1.28 -6.86
CA ALA A 316 10.81 -2.25 -7.92
C ALA A 316 11.78 -2.06 -9.09
N GLN A 317 12.03 -0.83 -9.50
CA GLN A 317 13.00 -0.52 -10.56
C GLN A 317 14.41 -0.97 -10.19
N LEU A 318 14.85 -0.74 -8.94
CA LEU A 318 16.15 -1.20 -8.46
C LEU A 318 16.30 -2.73 -8.52
N LEU A 319 15.21 -3.45 -8.26
CA LEU A 319 15.18 -4.90 -8.29
C LEU A 319 15.15 -5.47 -9.72
N LYS A 320 14.57 -4.73 -10.68
CA LYS A 320 14.58 -5.07 -12.11
C LYS A 320 15.95 -4.90 -12.74
N GLU A 321 16.62 -3.79 -12.48
CA GLU A 321 17.94 -3.47 -13.08
C GLU A 321 19.04 -4.47 -12.70
N LYS A 322 18.76 -5.35 -11.73
CA LYS A 322 19.70 -6.33 -11.19
C LYS A 322 19.51 -7.75 -11.72
N ASN A 323 18.35 -8.05 -12.31
CA ASN A 323 18.01 -9.37 -12.88
C ASN A 323 17.98 -9.29 -14.41
#